data_AF-A0A7X5FSH4-F1
#
_entry.id   AF-A0A7X5FSH4-F1
#
_cell.length_a   1.000
_cell.length_b   1.000
_cell.length_c   1.000
_cell.angle_alpha   90.00
_cell.angle_beta   90.00
_cell.angle_gamma   90.00
#
_symmetry.space_group_name_H-M   'P 1'
#
loop_
_entity.id
_entity.type
_entity.pdbx_description
1 polymer ?
#
loop_
_entity_poly.entity_id
_entity_poly.type
_entity_poly.pdbx_seq_one_letter_code
_entity_poly.pdbx_strand_id
1 'polypeptide(L)'
;MSKKGFTLIEILVVIAIIAMLAITGLSFDFNKKTDIEKRDRFISKIESILHSAILSASNGRGIKVSTKIINPSSTHIQFSTGSIGIYYYSGSSIIGSGEVMNTPFYGDSYFVLKDIYGKMKDSSTGSIYPLPLDIVIDTNNDISFTGSDSNLSSYIGIGMTVKYHGVGRILEFDRRFGKVTIQ
;
A
#
# COMPACT_ATOMS: atom_id res chain seq x y z
N MET A 1 44.06 -20.05 54.86
CA MET A 1 43.24 -19.60 53.71
C MET A 1 43.84 -18.32 53.15
N SER A 2 44.55 -18.41 52.03
CA SER A 2 45.10 -17.22 51.36
C SER A 2 43.97 -16.53 50.59
N LYS A 3 43.59 -15.32 51.02
CA LYS A 3 42.73 -14.44 50.23
C LYS A 3 43.59 -13.91 49.07
N LYS A 4 43.56 -14.59 47.92
CA LYS A 4 44.16 -14.07 46.69
C LYS A 4 43.42 -12.78 46.33
N GLY A 5 44.09 -11.65 46.51
CA GLY A 5 43.58 -10.34 46.12
C GLY A 5 43.46 -10.25 44.60
N PHE A 6 42.37 -9.65 44.14
CA PHE A 6 42.13 -9.40 42.72
C PHE A 6 43.25 -8.54 42.14
N THR A 7 43.87 -9.01 41.08
CA THR A 7 44.98 -8.30 40.43
C THR A 7 44.45 -7.26 39.45
N LEU A 8 45.22 -6.18 39.25
CA LEU A 8 44.85 -5.11 38.31
C LEU A 8 44.62 -5.65 36.89
N ILE A 9 45.39 -6.68 36.49
CA ILE A 9 45.26 -7.32 35.19
C ILE A 9 43.94 -8.08 35.05
N GLU A 10 43.46 -8.74 36.11
CA GLU A 10 42.16 -9.42 36.11
C GLU A 10 41.00 -8.41 35.94
N ILE A 11 41.11 -7.22 36.55
CA ILE A 11 40.11 -6.16 36.36
C ILE A 11 40.10 -5.66 34.91
N LEU A 12 41.28 -5.47 34.31
CA LEU A 12 41.41 -4.96 32.95
C LEU A 12 40.82 -5.94 31.92
N VAL A 13 41.02 -7.24 32.12
CA VAL A 13 40.41 -8.29 31.29
C VAL A 13 38.89 -8.28 31.41
N VAL A 14 38.34 -8.13 32.61
CA VAL A 14 36.88 -8.07 32.81
C VAL A 14 36.26 -6.87 32.10
N ILE A 15 36.88 -5.69 32.19
CA ILE A 15 36.41 -4.47 31.52
C ILE A 15 36.44 -4.66 29.99
N ALA A 16 37.50 -5.27 29.46
CA ALA A 16 37.61 -5.55 28.03
C ALA A 16 36.52 -6.51 27.53
N ILE A 17 36.20 -7.55 28.30
CA ILE A 17 35.12 -8.50 27.98
C ILE A 17 33.75 -7.79 28.01
N ILE A 18 33.48 -6.96 29.02
CA ILE A 18 32.22 -6.20 29.13
C ILE A 18 32.07 -5.24 27.95
N ALA A 19 33.15 -4.55 27.55
CA ALA A 19 33.13 -3.64 26.41
C ALA A 19 32.83 -4.36 25.09
N MET A 20 33.44 -5.53 24.85
CA MET A 20 33.14 -6.34 23.67
C MET A 20 31.69 -6.85 23.68
N LEU A 21 31.20 -7.36 24.81
CA LEU A 21 29.83 -7.83 24.95
C LEU A 21 28.82 -6.70 24.72
N ALA A 22 29.10 -5.49 25.23
CA ALA A 22 28.27 -4.31 25.00
C ALA A 22 28.20 -3.95 23.51
N ILE A 23 29.33 -3.97 22.79
CA ILE A 23 29.34 -3.70 21.34
C ILE A 23 28.53 -4.77 20.59
N THR A 24 28.72 -6.05 20.90
CA THR A 24 27.97 -7.13 20.24
C THR A 24 26.48 -7.12 20.59
N GLY A 25 26.11 -6.74 21.81
CA GLY A 25 24.72 -6.61 22.25
C GLY A 25 24.02 -5.36 21.69
N LEU A 26 24.77 -4.31 21.37
CA LEU A 26 24.27 -3.11 20.69
C LEU A 26 24.29 -3.23 19.16
N SER A 27 25.01 -4.22 18.63
CA SER A 27 25.02 -4.55 17.19
C SER A 27 23.79 -5.35 16.75
N PHE A 28 22.83 -5.58 17.64
CA PHE A 28 21.49 -5.99 17.21
C PHE A 28 20.92 -4.93 16.28
N ASP A 29 20.41 -5.38 15.13
CA ASP A 29 20.02 -4.55 13.99
C ASP A 29 18.77 -3.71 14.31
N PHE A 30 18.94 -2.63 15.08
CA PHE A 30 17.87 -1.68 15.46
C PHE A 30 17.26 -0.94 14.26
N ASN A 31 17.86 -1.06 13.06
CA ASN A 31 17.40 -0.43 11.83
C ASN A 31 16.66 -1.39 10.89
N LYS A 32 16.61 -2.68 11.20
CA LYS A 32 15.82 -3.63 10.41
C LYS A 32 14.35 -3.50 10.80
N LYS A 33 13.62 -2.72 10.01
CA LYS A 33 12.15 -2.71 10.05
C LYS A 33 11.65 -4.14 9.94
N THR A 34 10.74 -4.51 10.82
CA THR A 34 10.14 -5.84 10.80
C THR A 34 9.33 -6.01 9.51
N ASP A 35 9.16 -7.26 9.08
CA ASP A 35 8.35 -7.59 7.90
C ASP A 35 6.90 -7.06 8.04
N ILE A 36 6.41 -7.00 9.28
CA ILE A 36 5.12 -6.42 9.66
C ILE A 36 5.10 -4.91 9.40
N GLU A 37 6.10 -4.16 9.87
CA GLU A 37 6.18 -2.71 9.65
C GLU A 37 6.31 -2.33 8.17
N LYS A 38 7.07 -3.11 7.40
CA LYS A 38 7.20 -2.92 5.96
C LYS A 38 5.86 -3.13 5.26
N ARG A 39 5.15 -4.22 5.59
CA ARG A 39 3.79 -4.50 5.10
C ARG A 39 2.83 -3.37 5.46
N ASP A 40 2.81 -2.93 6.71
CA ASP A 40 1.86 -1.93 7.20
C ASP A 40 2.12 -0.56 6.57
N ARG A 41 3.39 -0.21 6.33
CA ARG A 41 3.75 0.97 5.53
C ARG A 41 3.23 0.87 4.10
N PHE A 42 3.34 -0.30 3.48
CA PHE A 42 2.85 -0.52 2.12
C PHE A 42 1.32 -0.41 2.05
N ILE A 43 0.62 -1.00 3.01
CA ILE A 43 -0.83 -0.85 3.17
C ILE A 43 -1.21 0.62 3.36
N SER A 44 -0.56 1.32 4.28
CA SER A 44 -0.81 2.74 4.56
C SER A 44 -0.56 3.60 3.32
N LYS A 45 0.43 3.24 2.49
CA LYS A 45 0.68 3.93 1.23
C LYS A 45 -0.45 3.73 0.23
N ILE A 46 -0.94 2.50 0.07
CA ILE A 46 -2.08 2.20 -0.82
C ILE A 46 -3.32 2.94 -0.33
N GLU A 47 -3.61 2.90 0.97
CA GLU A 47 -4.73 3.64 1.56
C GLU A 47 -4.61 5.15 1.32
N SER A 48 -3.42 5.72 1.48
CA SER A 48 -3.16 7.14 1.22
C SER A 48 -3.39 7.50 -0.25
N ILE A 49 -2.98 6.65 -1.20
CA ILE A 49 -3.24 6.83 -2.64
C ILE A 49 -4.75 6.84 -2.89
N LEU A 50 -5.48 5.86 -2.37
CA LEU A 50 -6.93 5.74 -2.52
C LEU A 50 -7.66 6.95 -1.93
N HIS A 51 -7.32 7.34 -0.71
CA HIS A 51 -7.92 8.48 -0.04
C HIS A 51 -7.63 9.80 -0.76
N SER A 52 -6.40 9.98 -1.25
CA SER A 52 -6.02 11.16 -2.03
C SER A 52 -6.80 11.23 -3.36
N ALA A 53 -7.01 10.10 -4.04
CA ALA A 53 -7.81 10.03 -5.25
C ALA A 53 -9.26 10.45 -5.00
N ILE A 54 -9.88 9.89 -3.96
CA ILE A 54 -11.27 10.21 -3.58
C ILE A 54 -11.42 11.68 -3.21
N LEU A 55 -10.51 12.22 -2.39
CA LEU A 55 -10.52 13.65 -2.04
C LEU A 55 -10.30 14.55 -3.25
N SER A 56 -9.45 14.14 -4.19
CA SER A 56 -9.17 14.94 -5.39
C SER A 56 -10.38 15.00 -6.31
N ALA A 57 -11.07 13.86 -6.48
CA ALA A 57 -12.34 13.80 -7.22
C ALA A 57 -13.45 14.59 -6.50
N SER A 58 -13.62 14.37 -5.20
CA SER A 58 -14.64 15.03 -4.35
C SER A 58 -14.56 16.55 -4.35
N ASN A 59 -13.35 17.10 -4.32
CA ASN A 59 -13.14 18.54 -4.26
C ASN A 59 -13.03 19.19 -5.65
N GLY A 60 -13.25 18.42 -6.73
CA GLY A 60 -13.14 18.94 -8.11
C GLY A 60 -11.77 19.55 -8.41
N ARG A 61 -10.69 18.98 -7.87
CA ARG A 61 -9.34 19.51 -8.06
C ARG A 61 -8.92 19.35 -9.52
N GLY A 62 -8.67 20.47 -10.18
CA GLY A 62 -8.10 20.47 -11.53
C GLY A 62 -6.63 20.02 -11.53
N ILE A 63 -6.21 19.39 -12.63
CA ILE A 63 -4.82 18.97 -12.85
C ILE A 63 -4.16 19.97 -13.77
N LYS A 64 -2.91 20.34 -13.43
CA LYS A 64 -2.09 21.15 -14.31
C LYS A 64 -1.58 20.29 -15.46
N VAL A 65 -2.05 20.59 -16.67
CA VAL A 65 -1.59 19.98 -17.91
C VAL A 65 -0.90 21.06 -18.72
N SER A 66 0.42 20.99 -18.79
CA SER A 66 1.27 22.02 -19.40
C SER A 66 1.00 23.43 -18.79
N THR A 67 0.37 24.32 -19.55
CA THR A 67 0.07 25.71 -19.14
C THR A 67 -1.37 25.92 -18.69
N LYS A 68 -2.20 24.87 -18.67
CA LYS A 68 -3.63 24.95 -18.31
C LYS A 68 -3.96 24.09 -17.10
N ILE A 69 -5.00 24.48 -16.38
CA ILE A 69 -5.63 23.64 -15.36
C ILE A 69 -6.88 23.05 -16.00
N ILE A 70 -6.98 21.72 -16.02
CA ILE A 70 -8.10 20.99 -16.58
C ILE A 70 -8.78 20.25 -15.43
N ASN A 71 -10.09 20.44 -15.30
CA ASN A 71 -10.89 19.64 -14.37
C ASN A 71 -11.16 18.29 -15.01
N PRO A 72 -10.77 17.17 -14.38
CA PRO A 72 -11.05 15.84 -14.91
C PRO A 72 -12.55 15.58 -14.90
N SER A 73 -13.05 14.87 -15.90
CA SER A 73 -14.41 14.33 -15.91
C SER A 73 -14.54 13.07 -15.07
N SER A 74 -13.45 12.33 -14.90
CA SER A 74 -13.37 11.18 -14.01
C SER A 74 -11.95 10.94 -13.53
N THR A 75 -11.84 10.34 -12.35
CA THR A 75 -10.60 9.84 -11.77
C THR A 75 -10.67 8.32 -11.71
N HIS A 76 -9.71 7.66 -12.32
CA HIS A 76 -9.60 6.21 -12.35
C HIS A 76 -8.48 5.78 -11.43
N ILE A 77 -8.79 4.92 -10.46
CA ILE A 77 -7.80 4.22 -9.66
C ILE A 77 -7.68 2.84 -10.29
N GLN A 78 -6.60 2.64 -11.03
CA GLN A 78 -6.34 1.40 -11.74
C GLN A 78 -5.54 0.45 -10.87
N PHE A 79 -6.03 -0.78 -10.76
CA PHE A 79 -5.32 -1.90 -10.16
C PHE A 79 -4.88 -2.86 -11.25
N SER A 80 -3.60 -3.20 -11.24
CA SER A 80 -3.02 -4.23 -12.08
C SER A 80 -2.11 -5.14 -11.25
N THR A 81 -1.67 -6.25 -11.83
CA THR A 81 -0.66 -7.10 -11.20
C THR A 81 0.64 -6.31 -11.12
N GLY A 82 1.00 -5.87 -9.93
CA GLY A 82 2.24 -5.14 -9.70
C GLY A 82 2.18 -3.65 -9.99
N SER A 83 1.01 -3.06 -10.22
CA SER A 83 0.87 -1.61 -10.13
C SER A 83 -0.48 -1.17 -9.57
N ILE A 84 -0.44 0.00 -8.92
CA ILE A 84 -1.61 0.78 -8.57
C ILE A 84 -1.35 2.22 -8.99
N GLY A 85 -2.28 2.83 -9.70
CA GLY A 85 -2.08 4.18 -10.22
C GLY A 85 -3.38 4.98 -10.28
N ILE A 86 -3.24 6.29 -10.09
CA ILE A 86 -4.31 7.25 -10.30
C ILE A 86 -4.14 7.86 -11.69
N TYR A 87 -5.19 7.78 -12.50
CA TYR A 87 -5.24 8.37 -13.83
C TYR A 87 -6.44 9.31 -13.91
N TYR A 88 -6.22 10.46 -14.50
CA TYR A 88 -7.23 11.49 -14.64
C TYR A 88 -7.68 11.56 -16.08
N TYR A 89 -8.99 11.58 -16.29
CA TYR A 89 -9.60 11.53 -17.61
C TYR A 89 -10.40 12.80 -17.90
N SER A 90 -10.45 13.17 -19.18
CA SER A 90 -11.41 14.12 -19.74
C SER A 90 -12.11 13.43 -20.91
N GLY A 91 -13.37 13.05 -20.71
CA GLY A 91 -14.04 12.08 -21.58
C GLY A 91 -13.32 10.73 -21.54
N SER A 92 -12.97 10.20 -22.71
CA SER A 92 -12.24 8.93 -22.85
C SER A 92 -10.71 9.07 -22.83
N SER A 93 -10.17 10.29 -22.70
CA SER A 93 -8.74 10.57 -22.84
C SER A 93 -8.08 10.79 -21.50
N ILE A 94 -6.93 10.14 -21.27
CA ILE A 94 -6.07 10.42 -20.12
C ILE A 94 -5.46 11.82 -20.30
N ILE A 95 -5.70 12.70 -19.34
CA ILE A 95 -5.16 14.07 -19.32
C ILE A 95 -3.98 14.20 -18.36
N GLY A 96 -3.78 13.23 -17.47
CA GLY A 96 -2.65 13.19 -16.55
C GLY A 96 -2.70 11.98 -15.63
N SER A 97 -1.64 11.80 -14.86
CA SER A 97 -1.54 10.80 -13.81
C SER A 97 -1.28 11.46 -12.46
N GLY A 98 -1.89 10.91 -11.42
CA GLY A 98 -1.58 11.23 -10.04
C GLY A 98 -0.43 10.37 -9.53
N GLU A 99 -0.57 9.88 -8.32
CA GLU A 99 0.38 8.93 -7.77
C GLU A 99 0.27 7.56 -8.46
N VAL A 100 1.41 7.05 -8.92
CA VAL A 100 1.55 5.73 -9.55
C VAL A 100 2.64 4.96 -8.83
N MET A 101 2.33 3.73 -8.48
CA MET A 101 3.21 2.86 -7.73
C MET A 101 3.35 1.54 -8.48
N ASN A 102 4.59 1.17 -8.83
CA ASN A 102 4.92 0.01 -9.64
C ASN A 102 5.86 -0.95 -8.89
N THR A 103 5.83 -2.23 -9.24
CA THR A 103 6.83 -3.21 -8.81
C THR A 103 8.18 -2.94 -9.47
N PRO A 104 9.32 -3.16 -8.76
CA PRO A 104 9.41 -3.50 -7.34
C PRO A 104 9.08 -2.31 -6.43
N PHE A 105 8.20 -2.52 -5.45
CA PHE A 105 7.75 -1.45 -4.56
C PHE A 105 8.88 -1.07 -3.60
N TYR A 106 9.19 0.23 -3.50
CA TYR A 106 10.33 0.72 -2.70
C TYR A 106 11.69 0.07 -3.06
N GLY A 107 11.84 -0.40 -4.30
CA GLY A 107 13.04 -1.13 -4.73
C GLY A 107 13.15 -2.56 -4.16
N ASP A 108 12.09 -3.06 -3.54
CA ASP A 108 12.04 -4.37 -2.88
C ASP A 108 11.02 -5.29 -3.61
N SER A 109 11.48 -6.45 -4.09
CA SER A 109 10.68 -7.41 -4.85
C SER A 109 9.73 -8.24 -3.99
N TYR A 110 9.86 -8.16 -2.66
CA TYR A 110 9.05 -8.96 -1.75
C TYR A 110 7.65 -8.39 -1.51
N PHE A 111 7.43 -7.15 -1.90
CA PHE A 111 6.09 -6.56 -1.93
C PHE A 111 5.30 -7.09 -3.12
N VAL A 112 4.11 -7.63 -2.85
CA VAL A 112 3.25 -8.23 -3.86
C VAL A 112 1.82 -7.69 -3.73
N LEU A 113 1.26 -7.25 -4.85
CA LEU A 113 -0.17 -7.03 -5.04
C LEU A 113 -0.72 -8.20 -5.86
N LYS A 114 -1.67 -8.95 -5.30
CA LYS A 114 -2.25 -10.12 -5.98
C LYS A 114 -3.69 -10.36 -5.54
N ASP A 115 -4.33 -11.34 -6.17
CA ASP A 115 -5.69 -11.81 -5.84
C ASP A 115 -6.69 -10.63 -5.80
N ILE A 116 -6.69 -9.80 -6.85
CA ILE A 116 -7.69 -8.73 -6.99
C ILE A 116 -9.04 -9.40 -7.25
N TYR A 117 -10.04 -9.04 -6.45
CA TYR A 117 -11.36 -9.63 -6.49
C TYR A 117 -12.43 -8.55 -6.35
N GLY A 118 -13.64 -8.85 -6.80
CA GLY A 118 -14.81 -8.03 -6.51
C GLY A 118 -15.83 -8.77 -5.66
N LYS A 119 -16.54 -8.01 -4.83
CA LYS A 119 -17.51 -8.50 -3.85
C LYS A 119 -18.89 -7.98 -4.20
N MET A 120 -19.82 -8.90 -4.45
CA MET A 120 -21.22 -8.59 -4.76
C MET A 120 -21.98 -8.17 -3.50
N LYS A 121 -23.07 -7.41 -3.68
CA LYS A 121 -23.93 -6.92 -2.58
C LYS A 121 -24.40 -8.03 -1.65
N ASP A 122 -24.71 -9.18 -2.23
CA ASP A 122 -25.36 -10.31 -1.56
C ASP A 122 -24.44 -11.52 -1.38
N SER A 123 -23.12 -11.36 -1.65
CA SER A 123 -22.13 -12.43 -1.50
C SER A 123 -21.15 -12.15 -0.37
N SER A 124 -20.89 -13.17 0.44
CA SER A 124 -19.80 -13.16 1.43
C SER A 124 -18.43 -13.46 0.82
N THR A 125 -18.40 -14.00 -0.41
CA THR A 125 -17.16 -14.37 -1.12
C THR A 125 -16.93 -13.49 -2.34
N GLY A 126 -15.69 -13.01 -2.47
CA GLY A 126 -15.23 -12.29 -3.66
C GLY A 126 -14.81 -13.26 -4.76
N SER A 127 -15.10 -12.92 -6.02
CA SER A 127 -14.63 -13.69 -7.19
C SER A 127 -13.34 -13.06 -7.72
N ILE A 128 -12.31 -13.89 -7.94
CA ILE A 128 -11.01 -13.44 -8.50
C ILE A 128 -11.26 -12.85 -9.89
N TYR A 129 -10.73 -11.65 -10.12
CA TYR A 129 -11.04 -10.83 -11.29
C TYR A 129 -9.93 -10.84 -12.34
N PRO A 130 -10.29 -10.82 -13.65
CA PRO A 130 -9.32 -10.53 -14.69
C PRO A 130 -8.93 -9.04 -14.65
N LEU A 131 -7.64 -8.79 -14.69
CA LEU A 131 -7.05 -7.44 -14.64
C LEU A 131 -6.92 -6.84 -16.05
N PRO A 132 -6.87 -5.50 -16.18
CA PRO A 132 -6.94 -4.47 -15.13
C PRO A 132 -8.37 -4.19 -14.63
N LEU A 133 -8.47 -3.69 -13.41
CA LEU A 133 -9.72 -3.28 -12.76
C LEU A 133 -9.57 -1.83 -12.29
N ASP A 134 -10.54 -0.99 -12.61
CA ASP A 134 -10.53 0.43 -12.30
C ASP A 134 -11.67 0.78 -11.35
N ILE A 135 -11.39 1.52 -10.28
CA ILE A 135 -12.41 2.30 -9.57
C ILE A 135 -12.52 3.65 -10.26
N VAL A 136 -13.70 3.97 -10.77
CA VAL A 136 -14.00 5.22 -11.45
C VAL A 136 -14.80 6.10 -10.53
N ILE A 137 -14.29 7.30 -10.28
CA ILE A 137 -14.97 8.35 -9.53
C ILE A 137 -15.27 9.48 -10.51
N ASP A 138 -16.53 9.77 -10.74
CA ASP A 138 -16.95 10.82 -11.66
C ASP A 138 -17.04 12.20 -10.96
N THR A 139 -17.45 13.22 -11.72
CA THR A 139 -17.64 14.58 -11.19
C THR A 139 -18.80 14.73 -10.21
N ASN A 140 -19.72 13.78 -10.16
CA ASN A 140 -20.85 13.75 -9.22
C ASN A 140 -20.48 13.01 -7.92
N ASN A 141 -19.24 12.53 -7.80
CA ASN A 141 -18.77 11.62 -6.75
C ASN A 141 -19.44 10.25 -6.78
N ASP A 142 -20.02 9.86 -7.92
CA ASP A 142 -20.50 8.51 -8.11
C ASP A 142 -19.30 7.59 -8.33
N ILE A 143 -19.27 6.52 -7.54
CA ILE A 143 -18.23 5.51 -7.57
C ILE A 143 -18.74 4.31 -8.35
N SER A 144 -18.08 4.03 -9.46
CA SER A 144 -18.34 2.86 -10.29
C SER A 144 -17.07 2.04 -10.49
N PHE A 145 -17.22 0.84 -11.05
CA PHE A 145 -16.11 -0.06 -11.33
C PHE A 145 -16.11 -0.38 -12.82
N THR A 146 -14.94 -0.34 -13.46
CA THR A 146 -14.77 -0.68 -14.88
C THR A 146 -13.69 -1.74 -15.05
N GLY A 147 -13.89 -2.64 -16.02
CA GLY A 147 -13.07 -3.83 -16.21
C GLY A 147 -13.72 -4.76 -17.23
N SER A 148 -13.20 -5.98 -17.34
CA SER A 148 -13.58 -6.92 -18.40
C SER A 148 -14.86 -7.73 -18.13
N ASP A 149 -15.42 -7.73 -16.92
CA ASP A 149 -16.65 -8.47 -16.60
C ASP A 149 -17.91 -7.58 -16.58
N SER A 150 -18.97 -8.10 -17.18
CA SER A 150 -20.28 -7.48 -17.30
C SER A 150 -21.01 -7.26 -15.97
N ASN A 151 -20.61 -7.93 -14.89
CA ASN A 151 -21.29 -7.86 -13.59
C ASN A 151 -20.80 -6.75 -12.65
N LEU A 152 -19.86 -5.89 -13.08
CA LEU A 152 -19.27 -4.83 -12.26
C LEU A 152 -20.29 -3.90 -11.59
N SER A 153 -21.43 -3.65 -12.24
CA SER A 153 -22.51 -2.82 -11.69
C SER A 153 -23.11 -3.40 -10.39
N SER A 154 -23.05 -4.72 -10.20
CA SER A 154 -23.57 -5.43 -9.02
C SER A 154 -22.59 -5.47 -7.84
N TYR A 155 -21.34 -5.07 -8.05
CA TYR A 155 -20.28 -5.18 -7.05
C TYR A 155 -20.36 -4.02 -6.07
N ILE A 156 -20.26 -4.30 -4.77
CA ILE A 156 -20.22 -3.29 -3.71
C ILE A 156 -18.80 -3.01 -3.22
N GLY A 157 -17.85 -3.90 -3.51
CA GLY A 157 -16.47 -3.66 -3.15
C GLY A 157 -15.46 -4.35 -4.05
N ILE A 158 -14.25 -3.81 -4.03
CA ILE A 158 -13.07 -4.35 -4.71
C ILE A 158 -12.02 -4.64 -3.65
N GLY A 159 -11.54 -5.88 -3.61
CA GLY A 159 -10.50 -6.32 -2.73
C GLY A 159 -9.20 -6.66 -3.45
N MET A 160 -8.10 -6.60 -2.72
CA MET A 160 -6.80 -7.13 -3.14
C MET A 160 -6.03 -7.69 -1.95
N THR A 161 -5.12 -8.62 -2.22
CA THR A 161 -4.17 -9.10 -1.22
C THR A 161 -2.84 -8.38 -1.37
N VAL A 162 -2.41 -7.75 -0.27
CA VAL A 162 -1.12 -7.06 -0.14
C VAL A 162 -0.19 -7.92 0.70
N LYS A 163 0.99 -8.27 0.18
CA LYS A 163 1.95 -9.12 0.89
C LYS A 163 3.33 -8.50 0.98
N TYR A 164 4.04 -8.85 2.05
CA TYR A 164 5.49 -8.71 2.18
C TYR A 164 6.05 -9.99 2.81
N HIS A 165 7.03 -10.65 2.19
CA HIS A 165 7.59 -11.94 2.63
C HIS A 165 6.51 -13.02 2.95
N GLY A 166 5.45 -13.10 2.15
CA GLY A 166 4.38 -14.09 2.34
C GLY A 166 3.34 -13.73 3.41
N VAL A 167 3.63 -12.78 4.30
CA VAL A 167 2.64 -12.23 5.25
C VAL A 167 1.72 -11.27 4.51
N GLY A 168 0.42 -11.60 4.48
CA GLY A 168 -0.59 -10.85 3.73
C GLY A 168 -1.65 -10.17 4.59
N ARG A 169 -2.24 -9.12 4.02
CA ARG A 169 -3.52 -8.52 4.44
C ARG A 169 -4.39 -8.30 3.22
N ILE A 170 -5.68 -8.26 3.45
CA ILE A 170 -6.67 -7.94 2.43
C ILE A 170 -7.04 -6.47 2.57
N LEU A 171 -6.94 -5.73 1.47
CA LEU A 171 -7.48 -4.37 1.36
C LEU A 171 -8.76 -4.43 0.55
N GLU A 172 -9.87 -4.03 1.13
CA GLU A 172 -11.18 -3.99 0.48
C GLU A 172 -11.72 -2.56 0.47
N PHE A 173 -11.96 -2.04 -0.73
CA PHE A 173 -12.61 -0.76 -0.96
C PHE A 173 -14.11 -0.98 -1.16
N ASP A 174 -14.95 -0.31 -0.36
CA ASP A 174 -16.41 -0.37 -0.46
C ASP A 174 -16.96 0.90 -1.13
N ARG A 175 -17.66 0.74 -2.26
CA ARG A 175 -18.23 1.89 -3.01
C ARG A 175 -19.32 2.62 -2.25
N ARG A 176 -20.00 1.97 -1.30
CA ARG A 176 -21.13 2.56 -0.55
C ARG A 176 -20.66 3.58 0.47
N PHE A 177 -19.49 3.32 1.05
CA PHE A 177 -18.90 4.16 2.10
C PHE A 177 -17.71 4.97 1.60
N GLY A 178 -17.21 4.69 0.39
CA GLY A 178 -15.98 5.29 -0.14
C GLY A 178 -14.78 5.02 0.77
N LYS A 179 -14.77 3.89 1.48
CA LYS A 179 -13.81 3.58 2.55
C LYS A 179 -13.04 2.31 2.22
N VAL A 180 -11.75 2.35 2.56
CA VAL A 180 -10.87 1.18 2.53
C VAL A 180 -10.92 0.49 3.89
N THR A 181 -11.06 -0.83 3.87
CA THR A 181 -11.02 -1.69 5.05
C THR A 181 -9.85 -2.67 4.94
N ILE A 182 -9.23 -2.96 6.07
CA ILE A 182 -8.08 -3.88 6.16
C ILE A 182 -8.54 -5.12 6.92
N GLN A 183 -8.35 -6.31 6.34
CA GLN A 183 -8.65 -7.61 6.95
C GLN A 183 -7.39 -8.47 7.04
#